data_AF-A0A2S5LZ78-F1
#
_entry.id   AF-A0A2S5LZ78-F1
#
_cell.length_a   1.000
_cell.length_b   1.000
_cell.length_c   1.000
_cell.angle_alpha   90.00
_cell.angle_beta   90.00
_cell.angle_gamma   90.00
#
_symmetry.space_group_name_H-M   'P 1'
#
loop_
_entity.id
_entity.type
_entity.pdbx_description
1 polymer ?
#
loop_
_entity_poly.entity_id
_entity_poly.type
_entity_poly.pdbx_seq_one_letter_code
_entity_poly.pdbx_strand_id
1 'polypeptide(L)'
;MKIIILMILMMTGCANSGERVKTHANNAHKFAKDGSGIIYGVVGYEEVSVKEACNAIENKDERCLDQTKYKSRIVSPAIGFSAGVAATTILIPKEMNIKSCNRPAWEQCDFVKVKATPGNLSTVLDITTSQCKWSGFNGAGGVVCPSLNWDYRKDLNSWDTVGGRVSVEQ
;
A
#
# COMPACT_ATOMS: atom_id res chain seq x y z
N MET A 1 1.66 -5.59 -54.60
CA MET A 1 0.98 -6.29 -53.49
C MET A 1 1.74 -5.94 -52.21
N LYS A 2 1.25 -4.98 -51.41
CA LYS A 2 1.89 -4.53 -50.16
C LYS A 2 1.07 -5.09 -49.00
N ILE A 3 1.59 -6.10 -48.30
CA ILE A 3 1.02 -6.57 -47.03
C ILE A 3 1.65 -5.71 -45.94
N ILE A 4 0.85 -4.80 -45.38
CA ILE A 4 1.22 -3.99 -44.23
C ILE A 4 1.19 -4.92 -43.00
N ILE A 5 2.38 -5.21 -42.47
CA ILE A 5 2.57 -5.88 -41.18
C ILE A 5 2.09 -4.93 -40.09
N LEU A 6 0.90 -5.20 -39.54
CA LEU A 6 0.35 -4.50 -38.38
C LEU A 6 0.95 -5.11 -37.09
N MET A 7 2.24 -4.86 -36.86
CA MET A 7 2.88 -5.05 -35.55
C MET A 7 2.83 -3.71 -34.82
N ILE A 8 1.75 -3.46 -34.07
CA ILE A 8 1.68 -2.32 -33.16
C ILE A 8 1.19 -2.81 -31.79
N LEU A 9 2.18 -3.01 -30.92
CA LEU A 9 2.16 -2.67 -29.49
C LEU A 9 1.04 -3.26 -28.65
N MET A 10 1.12 -4.57 -28.40
CA MET A 10 0.75 -5.09 -27.08
C MET A 10 1.88 -4.77 -26.09
N MET A 11 2.12 -3.49 -25.83
CA MET A 11 2.76 -3.06 -24.57
C MET A 11 1.66 -3.04 -23.51
N THR A 12 1.10 -4.19 -23.18
CA THR A 12 0.34 -4.35 -21.94
C THR A 12 1.34 -4.15 -20.82
N GLY A 13 1.38 -2.93 -20.32
CA GLY A 13 2.37 -2.46 -19.37
C GLY A 13 2.44 -3.36 -18.15
N CYS A 14 3.56 -4.10 -18.04
CA CYS A 14 4.12 -4.44 -16.75
C CYS A 14 4.40 -3.11 -16.05
N ALA A 15 3.44 -2.59 -15.27
CA ALA A 15 3.70 -1.45 -14.40
C ALA A 15 4.91 -1.84 -13.54
N ASN A 16 6.05 -1.22 -13.82
CA ASN A 16 7.30 -1.49 -13.11
C ASN A 16 7.04 -1.34 -11.60
N SER A 17 7.48 -2.30 -10.80
CA SER A 17 7.25 -2.32 -9.35
C SER A 17 7.74 -1.02 -8.68
N GLY A 18 8.80 -0.40 -9.19
CA GLY A 18 9.23 0.94 -8.79
C GLY A 18 8.19 2.05 -9.05
N GLU A 19 7.45 2.01 -10.15
CA GLU A 19 6.39 2.99 -10.44
C GLU A 19 5.21 2.85 -9.46
N ARG A 20 4.92 1.62 -9.01
CA ARG A 20 3.91 1.37 -7.96
C ARG A 20 4.37 1.94 -6.62
N VAL A 21 5.62 1.74 -6.22
CA VAL A 21 6.17 2.35 -5.00
C VAL A 21 6.11 3.87 -5.06
N LYS A 22 6.53 4.46 -6.18
CA LYS A 22 6.47 5.91 -6.38
C LYS A 22 5.02 6.42 -6.29
N THR A 23 4.08 5.68 -6.87
CA THR A 23 2.65 5.99 -6.79
C THR A 23 2.14 5.92 -5.34
N HIS A 24 2.51 4.88 -4.59
CA HIS A 24 2.18 4.75 -3.17
C HIS A 24 2.71 5.94 -2.36
N ALA A 25 4.01 6.26 -2.50
CA ALA A 25 4.63 7.37 -1.78
C ALA A 25 3.97 8.73 -2.08
N ASN A 26 3.55 8.94 -3.33
CA ASN A 26 2.94 10.20 -3.75
C ASN A 26 1.45 10.31 -3.41
N ASN A 27 0.73 9.19 -3.23
CA ASN A 27 -0.73 9.22 -3.11
C ASN A 27 -1.28 8.65 -1.80
N ALA A 28 -0.53 7.85 -1.05
CA ALA A 28 -1.05 7.20 0.14
C ALA A 28 -1.61 8.20 1.17
N HIS A 29 -0.98 9.36 1.34
CA HIS A 29 -1.46 10.40 2.27
C HIS A 29 -2.87 10.90 1.93
N LYS A 30 -3.31 10.76 0.68
CA LYS A 30 -4.65 11.17 0.20
C LYS A 30 -5.72 10.13 0.50
N PHE A 31 -5.36 8.92 0.94
CA PHE A 31 -6.35 7.89 1.26
C PHE A 31 -7.19 8.27 2.47
N ALA A 32 -6.60 8.88 3.51
CA ALA A 32 -7.34 9.28 4.70
C ALA A 32 -8.26 10.48 4.38
N LYS A 33 -9.58 10.32 4.57
CA LYS A 33 -10.58 11.37 4.27
C LYS A 33 -10.37 12.65 5.07
N ASP A 34 -9.89 12.53 6.30
CA ASP A 34 -9.62 13.66 7.20
C ASP A 34 -8.35 14.44 6.84
N GLY A 35 -7.62 14.03 5.79
CA GLY A 35 -6.36 14.65 5.37
C GLY A 35 -5.18 14.38 6.30
N SER A 36 -5.36 13.58 7.34
CA SER A 36 -4.31 13.27 8.31
C SER A 36 -3.22 12.38 7.73
N GLY A 37 -3.48 11.66 6.63
CA GLY A 37 -2.60 10.62 6.12
C GLY A 37 -2.39 9.45 7.10
N ILE A 38 -3.19 9.36 8.17
CA ILE A 38 -3.20 8.20 9.07
C ILE A 38 -4.07 7.12 8.46
N ILE A 39 -3.52 5.91 8.38
CA ILE A 39 -4.17 4.76 7.77
C ILE A 39 -3.97 3.57 8.68
N TYR A 40 -5.03 2.78 8.85
CA TYR A 40 -4.93 1.46 9.47
C TYR A 40 -5.03 0.39 8.39
N GLY A 41 -4.05 -0.50 8.33
CA GLY A 41 -3.98 -1.50 7.27
C GLY A 41 -3.36 -2.81 7.75
N VAL A 42 -3.57 -3.85 6.94
CA VAL A 42 -2.97 -5.17 7.18
C VAL A 42 -1.60 -5.23 6.53
N VAL A 43 -0.64 -5.85 7.20
CA VAL A 43 0.72 -6.02 6.68
C VAL A 43 0.75 -7.19 5.68
N GLY A 44 1.00 -6.85 4.42
CA GLY A 44 1.14 -7.76 3.31
C GLY A 44 2.57 -8.23 3.07
N TYR A 45 2.78 -8.87 1.91
CA TYR A 45 4.07 -9.38 1.47
C TYR A 45 5.08 -8.27 1.10
N GLU A 46 6.31 -8.71 0.81
CA GLU A 46 7.35 -7.86 0.21
C GLU A 46 7.08 -7.69 -1.29
N GLU A 47 6.68 -6.49 -1.70
CA GLU A 47 6.49 -6.20 -3.13
C GLU A 47 7.80 -5.94 -3.86
N VAL A 48 8.74 -5.25 -3.20
CA VAL A 48 10.05 -4.87 -3.73
C VAL A 48 11.10 -4.92 -2.62
N SER A 49 12.38 -5.03 -3.02
CA SER A 49 13.49 -4.85 -2.09
C SER A 49 13.52 -3.42 -1.52
N VAL A 50 14.16 -3.23 -0.35
CA VAL A 50 14.35 -1.89 0.24
C VAL A 50 15.11 -0.96 -0.72
N LYS A 51 16.14 -1.48 -1.40
CA LYS A 51 16.93 -0.73 -2.38
C LYS A 51 16.06 -0.21 -3.52
N GLU A 52 15.21 -1.07 -4.06
CA GLU A 52 14.29 -0.70 -5.14
C GLU A 52 13.23 0.31 -4.65
N ALA A 53 12.67 0.11 -3.46
CA ALA A 53 11.72 1.05 -2.87
C ALA A 53 12.34 2.45 -2.68
N CYS A 54 13.55 2.51 -2.16
CA CYS A 54 14.30 3.75 -1.96
C CYS A 54 14.68 4.42 -3.28
N ASN A 55 15.12 3.65 -4.28
CA ASN A 55 15.44 4.19 -5.60
C ASN A 55 14.21 4.77 -6.30
N ALA A 56 13.04 4.12 -6.16
CA ALA A 56 11.78 4.58 -6.75
C ALA A 56 11.34 5.97 -6.26
N ILE A 57 11.75 6.35 -5.05
CA ILE A 57 11.49 7.67 -4.45
C ILE A 57 12.74 8.56 -4.41
N GLU A 58 13.76 8.27 -5.23
CA GLU A 58 14.98 9.07 -5.32
C GLU A 58 15.71 9.22 -3.96
N ASN A 59 15.61 8.21 -3.09
CA ASN A 59 16.21 8.18 -1.75
C ASN A 59 15.80 9.36 -0.84
N LYS A 60 14.58 9.91 -1.03
CA LYS A 60 14.07 11.05 -0.23
C LYS A 60 13.77 10.71 1.24
N ASP A 61 13.53 9.44 1.53
CA ASP A 61 13.24 8.96 2.89
C ASP A 61 14.54 8.75 3.68
N GLU A 62 14.65 9.32 4.88
CA GLU A 62 15.87 9.24 5.70
C GLU A 62 16.29 7.80 6.01
N ARG A 63 15.34 6.87 6.07
CA ARG A 63 15.60 5.44 6.29
C ARG A 63 16.37 4.80 5.13
N CYS A 64 16.37 5.42 3.96
CA CYS A 64 17.15 4.99 2.80
C CYS A 64 18.65 5.20 2.95
N LEU A 65 19.11 5.94 3.98
CA LEU A 65 20.51 6.05 4.34
C LEU A 65 21.07 4.77 4.97
N ASP A 66 20.20 3.93 5.58
CA ASP A 66 20.59 2.67 6.20
C ASP A 66 19.62 1.54 5.83
N GLN A 67 19.54 1.26 4.53
CA GLN A 67 18.64 0.25 3.95
C GLN A 67 18.80 -1.14 4.58
N THR A 68 19.98 -1.44 5.13
CA THR A 68 20.28 -2.76 5.71
C THR A 68 19.50 -3.05 6.99
N LYS A 69 19.05 -2.02 7.70
CA LYS A 69 18.25 -2.15 8.93
C LYS A 69 16.77 -2.40 8.68
N TYR A 70 16.29 -2.23 7.46
CA TYR A 70 14.87 -2.27 7.16
C TYR A 70 14.47 -3.46 6.28
N LYS A 71 13.18 -3.78 6.31
CA LYS A 71 12.47 -4.63 5.35
C LYS A 71 11.34 -3.82 4.73
N SER A 72 11.12 -3.98 3.43
CA SER A 72 10.03 -3.33 2.71
C SER A 72 8.79 -4.21 2.77
N ARG A 73 7.63 -3.61 3.07
CA ARG A 73 6.34 -4.32 3.07
C ARG A 73 5.26 -3.41 2.49
N ILE A 74 4.15 -4.04 2.10
CA ILE A 74 2.93 -3.32 1.75
C ILE A 74 1.98 -3.32 2.95
N VAL A 75 1.31 -2.20 3.17
CA VAL A 75 0.17 -2.09 4.07
C VAL A 75 -1.07 -1.80 3.26
N SER A 76 -2.08 -2.65 3.40
CA SER A 76 -3.33 -2.53 2.65
C SER A 76 -4.47 -2.19 3.60
N PRO A 77 -5.00 -0.96 3.61
CA PRO A 77 -6.25 -0.64 4.31
C PRO A 77 -7.48 -1.23 3.65
N ALA A 78 -7.49 -1.45 2.32
CA ALA A 78 -8.63 -1.99 1.59
C ALA A 78 -8.25 -2.64 0.25
N ILE A 79 -9.07 -3.59 -0.19
CA ILE A 79 -9.03 -4.25 -1.49
C ILE A 79 -10.45 -4.21 -2.07
N GLY A 80 -10.61 -3.72 -3.30
CA GLY A 80 -11.90 -3.73 -3.98
C GLY A 80 -12.19 -5.03 -4.74
N PHE A 81 -13.46 -5.26 -5.08
CA PHE A 81 -13.85 -6.41 -5.92
C PHE A 81 -13.61 -6.14 -7.41
N SER A 82 -14.08 -4.98 -7.88
CA SER A 82 -13.71 -4.37 -9.17
C SER A 82 -12.68 -3.26 -9.00
N ALA A 83 -12.39 -2.89 -7.74
CA ALA A 83 -11.37 -1.92 -7.39
C ALA A 83 -10.06 -2.60 -6.97
N GLY A 84 -8.95 -1.95 -7.24
CA GLY A 84 -7.62 -2.47 -6.93
C GLY A 84 -7.33 -2.37 -5.44
N VAL A 85 -6.07 -2.58 -5.10
CA VAL A 85 -5.60 -2.49 -3.72
C VAL A 85 -5.31 -1.03 -3.38
N ALA A 86 -5.97 -0.51 -2.33
CA ALA A 86 -5.48 0.67 -1.64
C ALA A 86 -4.27 0.21 -0.81
N ALA A 87 -3.07 0.65 -1.18
CA ALA A 87 -1.82 0.17 -0.61
C ALA A 87 -0.83 1.31 -0.39
N THR A 88 -0.02 1.17 0.66
CA THR A 88 1.19 1.97 0.83
C THR A 88 2.39 1.06 1.05
N THR A 89 3.53 1.45 0.50
CA THR A 89 4.83 0.85 0.82
C THR A 89 5.35 1.44 2.13
N ILE A 90 5.88 0.58 3.00
CA ILE A 90 6.49 0.94 4.28
C ILE A 90 7.88 0.35 4.40
N LEU A 91 8.75 1.00 5.17
CA LEU A 91 9.99 0.42 5.68
C LEU A 91 9.82 0.11 7.17
N ILE A 92 9.94 -1.18 7.51
CA ILE A 92 9.85 -1.68 8.88
C ILE A 92 11.26 -2.03 9.35
N PRO A 93 11.68 -1.64 10.56
CA PRO A 93 12.92 -2.15 11.14
C PRO A 93 12.92 -3.68 11.21
N LYS A 94 14.04 -4.33 10.90
CA LYS A 94 14.12 -5.81 10.85
C LYS A 94 13.85 -6.47 12.20
N GLU A 95 14.23 -5.81 13.28
CA GLU A 95 14.03 -6.20 14.67
C GLU A 95 12.56 -6.16 15.10
N MET A 96 11.71 -5.42 14.38
CA MET A 96 10.29 -5.37 14.67
C MET A 96 9.62 -6.65 14.18
N ASN A 97 9.11 -7.44 15.12
CA ASN A 97 8.40 -8.68 14.83
C ASN A 97 6.98 -8.36 14.37
N ILE A 98 6.77 -8.41 13.06
CA ILE A 98 5.48 -8.20 12.40
C ILE A 98 5.21 -9.38 11.50
N LYS A 99 4.06 -10.01 11.72
CA LYS A 99 3.54 -11.11 10.91
C LYS A 99 2.82 -10.56 9.69
N SER A 100 3.48 -10.65 8.54
CA SER A 100 2.90 -10.38 7.23
C SER A 100 2.12 -11.59 6.70
N CYS A 101 1.13 -11.34 5.85
CA CYS A 101 0.29 -12.39 5.28
C CYS A 101 -0.14 -12.05 3.84
N ASN A 102 -0.59 -13.05 3.08
CA ASN A 102 -1.11 -12.84 1.72
C ASN A 102 -2.63 -12.81 1.69
N ARG A 103 -3.30 -13.42 2.67
CA ARG A 103 -4.76 -13.59 2.68
C ARG A 103 -5.34 -13.07 3.99
N PRO A 104 -5.60 -11.76 4.10
CA PRO A 104 -5.96 -11.13 5.37
C PRO A 104 -7.30 -11.59 5.95
N ALA A 105 -8.19 -12.16 5.13
CA ALA A 105 -9.44 -12.74 5.61
C ALA A 105 -9.26 -14.12 6.26
N TRP A 106 -8.17 -14.84 5.99
CA TRP A 106 -7.97 -16.25 6.38
C TRP A 106 -6.74 -16.48 7.24
N GLU A 107 -5.77 -15.56 7.20
CA GLU A 107 -4.52 -15.64 7.93
C GLU A 107 -4.56 -14.68 9.12
N GLN A 108 -3.96 -15.07 10.25
CA GLN A 108 -3.73 -14.15 11.35
C GLN A 108 -2.56 -13.24 11.00
N CYS A 109 -2.88 -12.08 10.44
CA CYS A 109 -1.92 -11.05 10.05
C CYS A 109 -1.83 -9.97 11.12
N ASP A 110 -0.70 -9.28 11.16
CA ASP A 110 -0.63 -8.06 11.95
C ASP A 110 -1.28 -6.89 11.22
N PHE A 111 -1.96 -6.06 12.02
CA PHE A 111 -2.52 -4.80 11.60
C PHE A 111 -1.66 -3.68 12.18
N VAL A 112 -1.51 -2.61 11.42
CA VAL A 112 -0.66 -1.48 11.81
C VAL A 112 -1.37 -0.18 11.56
N LYS A 113 -1.06 0.80 12.43
CA LYS A 113 -1.29 2.21 12.18
C LYS A 113 -0.07 2.76 11.45
N VAL A 114 -0.27 3.38 10.29
CA VAL A 114 0.79 4.03 9.53
C VAL A 114 0.49 5.49 9.28
N LYS A 115 1.55 6.28 9.16
CA LYS A 115 1.50 7.65 8.65
C LYS A 115 2.07 7.68 7.24
N ALA A 116 1.26 8.08 6.29
CA ALA A 116 1.69 8.42 4.95
C ALA A 116 2.00 9.91 4.86
N THR A 117 3.19 10.23 4.34
CA THR A 117 3.66 11.61 4.12
C THR A 117 3.93 11.78 2.62
N PRO A 118 3.54 12.90 1.99
CA PRO A 118 3.79 13.13 0.58
C PRO A 118 5.24 12.87 0.18
N GLY A 119 5.46 12.02 -0.83
CA GLY A 119 6.78 11.75 -1.41
C GLY A 119 7.69 10.83 -0.60
N ASN A 120 7.22 10.29 0.52
CA ASN A 120 7.97 9.38 1.40
C ASN A 120 7.33 8.00 1.46
N LEU A 121 8.10 6.99 1.90
CA LEU A 121 7.52 5.71 2.26
C LEU A 121 6.77 5.88 3.58
N SER A 122 5.69 5.14 3.79
CA SER A 122 4.90 5.30 5.02
C SER A 122 5.67 4.80 6.25
N THR A 123 5.37 5.39 7.40
CA THR A 123 5.99 5.06 8.68
C THR A 123 5.01 4.30 9.56
N VAL A 124 5.43 3.16 10.10
CA VAL A 124 4.64 2.42 11.10
C VAL A 124 4.70 3.18 12.41
N LEU A 125 3.53 3.57 12.93
CA LEU A 125 3.40 4.25 14.20
C LEU A 125 3.08 3.28 15.35
N ASP A 126 2.28 2.25 15.07
CA ASP A 126 1.84 1.29 16.08
C ASP A 126 1.39 -0.04 15.46
N ILE A 127 1.43 -1.12 16.25
CA ILE A 127 0.88 -2.44 15.91
C ILE A 127 -0.47 -2.57 16.61
N THR A 128 -1.53 -2.70 15.81
CA THR A 128 -2.94 -2.60 16.25
C THR A 128 -3.70 -3.91 16.09
N THR A 129 -3.00 -5.04 16.06
CA THR A 129 -3.58 -6.37 15.75
C THR A 129 -4.74 -6.75 16.67
N SER A 130 -4.67 -6.45 17.96
CA SER A 130 -5.75 -6.77 18.92
C SER A 130 -6.98 -5.85 18.79
N GLN A 131 -6.87 -4.76 18.03
CA GLN A 131 -7.89 -3.71 17.91
C GLN A 131 -8.56 -3.71 16.53
N CYS A 132 -7.96 -4.39 15.56
CA CYS A 132 -8.34 -4.36 14.15
C CYS A 132 -8.68 -5.75 13.63
N LYS A 133 -9.49 -5.79 12.59
CA LYS A 133 -9.77 -7.01 11.82
C LYS A 133 -9.95 -6.68 10.35
N TRP A 134 -9.81 -7.70 9.51
CA TRP A 134 -10.28 -7.63 8.13
C TRP A 134 -11.80 -7.83 8.09
N SER A 135 -12.50 -6.93 7.41
CA SER A 135 -13.93 -7.02 7.14
C SER A 135 -14.14 -7.21 5.64
N GLY A 136 -14.62 -8.39 5.24
CA GLY A 136 -14.84 -8.75 3.84
C GLY A 136 -14.45 -10.21 3.56
N PHE A 137 -14.26 -10.55 2.29
CA PHE A 137 -13.83 -11.87 1.83
C PHE A 137 -12.40 -11.83 1.29
N ASN A 138 -11.88 -12.99 0.88
CA ASN A 138 -10.55 -13.05 0.29
C ASN A 138 -10.56 -12.35 -1.08
N GLY A 139 -9.71 -11.33 -1.24
CA GLY A 139 -9.67 -10.53 -2.46
C GLY A 139 -10.62 -9.34 -2.51
N ALA A 140 -11.46 -9.11 -1.48
CA ALA A 140 -12.18 -7.83 -1.34
C ALA A 140 -12.59 -7.56 0.12
N GLY A 141 -12.44 -6.32 0.57
CA GLY A 141 -12.73 -5.92 1.94
C GLY A 141 -11.78 -4.84 2.41
N GLY A 142 -11.70 -4.65 3.72
CA GLY A 142 -10.74 -3.73 4.29
C GLY A 142 -10.68 -3.80 5.80
N VAL A 143 -9.79 -2.99 6.34
CA VAL A 143 -9.49 -2.97 7.77
C VAL A 143 -10.55 -2.16 8.53
N VAL A 144 -11.04 -2.74 9.62
CA VAL A 144 -11.95 -2.09 10.57
C VAL A 144 -11.35 -2.23 11.96
N CYS A 145 -11.21 -1.11 12.67
CA CYS A 145 -10.68 -1.02 14.03
C CYS A 145 -11.67 -0.28 14.93
N PRO A 146 -12.69 -0.95 15.49
CA PRO A 146 -13.77 -0.28 16.22
C PRO A 146 -13.29 0.51 17.45
N SER A 147 -12.33 -0.02 18.21
CA SER A 147 -11.78 0.64 19.39
C SER A 147 -10.94 1.88 19.06
N LEU A 148 -10.57 2.06 17.79
CA LEU A 148 -9.81 3.19 17.28
C LEU A 148 -10.66 4.11 16.41
N ASN A 149 -11.98 3.89 16.36
CA ASN A 149 -12.93 4.62 15.53
C ASN A 149 -12.51 4.69 14.04
N TRP A 150 -12.07 3.55 13.50
CA TRP A 150 -11.67 3.44 12.10
C TRP A 150 -12.45 2.35 11.35
N ASP A 151 -12.94 2.68 10.17
CA ASP A 151 -13.62 1.82 9.22
C ASP A 151 -13.26 2.27 7.80
N TYR A 152 -12.57 1.40 7.05
CA TYR A 152 -12.13 1.71 5.69
C TYR A 152 -13.24 2.25 4.76
N ARG A 153 -14.50 1.87 4.99
CA ARG A 153 -15.64 2.33 4.18
C ARG A 153 -15.97 3.79 4.43
N LYS A 154 -15.74 4.26 5.66
CA LYS A 154 -16.06 5.61 6.12
C LYS A 154 -14.85 6.52 6.00
N ASP A 155 -13.67 6.02 6.29
CA ASP A 155 -12.48 6.85 6.54
C ASP A 155 -11.50 6.88 5.36
N LEU A 156 -11.70 6.05 4.33
CA LEU A 156 -10.94 6.15 3.07
C LEU A 156 -11.70 6.96 2.00
N ASN A 157 -10.98 7.83 1.30
CA ASN A 157 -11.38 8.40 0.01
C ASN A 157 -11.49 7.29 -1.04
N SER A 158 -12.34 7.47 -2.06
CA SER A 158 -12.44 6.56 -3.21
C SER A 158 -11.09 6.37 -3.89
N TRP A 159 -10.76 5.14 -4.30
CA TRP A 159 -9.49 4.82 -4.95
C TRP A 159 -9.69 4.00 -6.23
N ASP A 160 -8.83 4.28 -7.21
CA ASP A 160 -8.71 3.57 -8.48
C ASP A 160 -7.81 2.32 -8.35
N THR A 161 -7.93 1.49 -9.37
CA THR A 161 -7.79 0.05 -9.36
C THR A 161 -6.49 -0.44 -9.97
N VAL A 162 -5.80 0.41 -10.73
CA VAL A 162 -4.62 0.03 -11.54
C VAL A 162 -3.29 0.36 -10.83
N GLY A 163 -3.31 1.08 -9.70
CA GLY A 163 -2.08 1.41 -8.98
C GLY A 163 -2.22 2.08 -7.61
N GLY A 164 -3.37 1.91 -6.92
CA GLY A 164 -3.62 2.61 -5.65
C GLY A 164 -3.69 4.13 -5.85
N ARG A 165 -4.04 4.60 -7.05
CA ARG A 165 -4.24 6.02 -7.34
C ARG A 165 -5.56 6.43 -6.70
N VAL A 166 -5.60 7.54 -5.95
CA VAL A 166 -6.88 8.09 -5.50
C VAL A 166 -7.55 8.70 -6.73
N SER A 167 -8.69 8.15 -7.18
CA SER A 167 -9.60 8.85 -8.07
C SER A 167 -10.42 9.81 -7.22
N VAL A 168 -9.76 10.88 -6.74
CA VAL A 168 -10.50 12.05 -6.32
C VAL A 168 -10.94 12.71 -7.61
N GLU A 169 -12.21 12.55 -7.95
CA GLU A 169 -12.87 13.45 -8.92
C GLU A 169 -12.48 14.88 -8.53
N GLN A 170 -11.89 15.62 -9.47
CA GLN A 170 -11.78 17.07 -9.40
C GLN A 170 -13.14 17.68 -9.76
#